data_AF-A0A954URZ1-F1
#
_entry.id   AF-A0A954URZ1-F1
#
_cell.length_a   1.000
_cell.length_b   1.000
_cell.length_c   1.000
_cell.angle_alpha   90.00
_cell.angle_beta   90.00
_cell.angle_gamma   90.00
#
_symmetry.space_group_name_H-M   'P 1'
#
loop_
_entity.id
_entity.type
_entity.pdbx_description
1 polymer ?
#
loop_
_entity_poly.entity_id
_entity_poly.type
_entity_poly.pdbx_seq_one_letter_code
_entity_poly.pdbx_strand_id
1 'polypeptide(L)'
;QVFRNDSPELKANQQLNRMFRHYLEHVLSLETDRSLILYVVLEHEIKDIALQHSRRIVADTSQSSGTLDRVVTCLGRFGDKSDIPKLQALLQDERITNSWSRGQGKPLVRTQLRDRALAMLIHLVGKQPADFGFELTVAAEKVVFQPYSCGFETDEQREQAHKNWRKWWDENGDRFAEK
;
A
#
# COMPACT_ATOMS: atom_id res chain seq x y z
N GLN A 1 -30.79 -25.22 20.09
CA GLN A 1 -31.71 -24.51 19.18
C GLN A 1 -30.92 -23.34 18.60
N VAL A 2 -30.54 -23.40 17.31
CA VAL A 2 -29.74 -22.34 16.68
C VAL A 2 -30.71 -21.26 16.22
N PHE A 3 -30.70 -20.09 16.86
CA PHE A 3 -31.44 -18.93 16.40
C PHE A 3 -30.82 -18.44 15.08
N ARG A 4 -31.35 -18.88 13.94
CA ARG A 4 -31.12 -18.20 12.66
C ARG A 4 -31.86 -16.87 12.73
N ASN A 5 -31.10 -15.80 12.91
CA ASN A 5 -31.64 -14.45 12.95
C ASN A 5 -31.92 -13.98 11.50
N ASP A 6 -32.96 -14.53 10.87
CA ASP A 6 -33.37 -14.24 9.48
C ASP A 6 -34.26 -12.98 9.39
N SER A 7 -33.89 -11.89 10.08
CA SER A 7 -34.69 -10.66 10.04
C SER A 7 -34.70 -10.06 8.62
N PRO A 8 -35.81 -9.45 8.17
CA PRO A 8 -35.88 -8.75 6.88
C PRO A 8 -34.78 -7.69 6.71
N GLU A 9 -34.42 -7.02 7.80
CA GLU A 9 -33.32 -6.05 7.84
C GLU A 9 -31.96 -6.70 7.55
N LEU A 10 -31.68 -7.89 8.11
CA LEU A 10 -30.43 -8.59 7.84
C LEU A 10 -30.33 -8.99 6.36
N LYS A 11 -31.43 -9.47 5.76
CA LYS A 11 -31.47 -9.83 4.33
C LYS A 11 -31.31 -8.60 3.43
N ALA A 12 -31.96 -7.49 3.76
CA ALA A 12 -31.81 -6.23 3.05
C ALA A 12 -30.36 -5.71 3.13
N ASN A 13 -29.74 -5.75 4.31
CA ASN A 13 -28.34 -5.37 4.51
C ASN A 13 -27.38 -6.29 3.73
N GLN A 14 -27.64 -7.60 3.71
CA GLN A 14 -26.86 -8.55 2.90
C GLN A 14 -26.98 -8.27 1.40
N GLN A 15 -28.18 -7.94 0.91
CA GLN A 15 -28.41 -7.59 -0.48
C GLN A 15 -27.73 -6.26 -0.85
N LEU A 16 -27.81 -5.25 0.01
CA LEU A 16 -27.14 -3.97 -0.17
C LEU A 16 -25.62 -4.15 -0.21
N ASN A 17 -25.05 -4.93 0.71
CA ASN A 17 -23.62 -5.25 0.71
C ASN A 17 -23.18 -5.96 -0.58
N ARG A 18 -24.00 -6.88 -1.10
CA ARG A 18 -23.72 -7.55 -2.37
C ARG A 18 -23.73 -6.56 -3.55
N MET A 19 -24.73 -5.68 -3.61
CA MET A 19 -24.81 -4.65 -4.65
C MET A 19 -23.62 -3.69 -4.59
N PHE A 20 -23.24 -3.25 -3.38
CA PHE A 20 -22.11 -2.35 -3.20
C PHE A 20 -20.78 -2.98 -3.63
N ARG A 21 -20.54 -4.25 -3.27
CA ARG A 21 -19.36 -5.00 -3.74
C ARG A 21 -19.30 -5.08 -5.26
N HIS A 22 -20.42 -5.42 -5.90
CA HIS A 22 -20.49 -5.50 -7.35
C HIS A 22 -20.23 -4.13 -8.02
N TYR A 23 -20.74 -3.05 -7.44
CA TYR A 23 -20.45 -1.69 -7.89
C TYR A 23 -18.95 -1.37 -7.79
N LEU A 24 -18.30 -1.68 -6.67
CA LEU A 24 -16.87 -1.43 -6.50
C LEU A 24 -16.03 -2.22 -7.51
N GLU A 25 -16.33 -3.51 -7.70
CA GLU A 25 -15.68 -4.36 -8.71
C GLU A 25 -15.85 -3.79 -10.12
N HIS A 26 -17.06 -3.35 -10.46
CA HIS A 26 -17.35 -2.77 -11.76
C HIS A 26 -16.55 -1.48 -11.98
N VAL A 27 -16.56 -0.53 -11.04
CA VAL A 27 -15.82 0.72 -11.21
C VAL A 27 -14.30 0.47 -11.27
N LEU A 28 -13.78 -0.47 -10.48
CA LEU A 28 -12.38 -0.89 -10.56
C LEU A 28 -12.02 -1.54 -11.91
N SER A 29 -13.01 -2.09 -12.62
CA SER A 29 -12.79 -2.63 -13.97
C SER A 29 -12.69 -1.55 -15.06
N LEU A 30 -13.23 -0.34 -14.82
CA LEU A 30 -13.18 0.77 -15.77
C LEU A 30 -11.76 1.36 -15.87
N GLU A 31 -11.39 1.92 -17.02
CA GLU A 31 -10.05 2.48 -17.32
C GLU A 31 -9.78 3.87 -16.72
N THR A 32 -10.71 4.42 -15.94
CA THR A 32 -10.55 5.70 -15.22
C THR A 32 -9.61 5.59 -14.00
N ASP A 33 -9.16 6.74 -13.47
CA ASP A 33 -8.34 6.80 -12.25
C ASP A 33 -9.04 6.06 -11.08
N ARG A 34 -8.40 4.97 -10.63
CA ARG A 34 -8.94 4.02 -9.64
C ARG A 34 -8.57 4.42 -8.21
N SER A 35 -7.76 5.47 -8.04
CA SER A 35 -7.22 5.89 -6.74
C SER A 35 -8.31 6.18 -5.70
N LEU A 36 -9.42 6.82 -6.11
CA LEU A 36 -10.53 7.14 -5.22
C LEU A 36 -11.24 5.88 -4.71
N ILE A 37 -11.47 4.88 -5.57
CA ILE A 37 -12.13 3.64 -5.14
C ILE A 37 -11.23 2.83 -4.22
N LEU A 38 -9.92 2.78 -4.50
CA LEU A 38 -8.96 2.15 -3.60
C LEU A 38 -8.89 2.87 -2.24
N TYR A 39 -9.06 4.19 -2.23
CA TYR A 39 -9.19 4.95 -0.98
C TYR A 39 -10.44 4.54 -0.19
N VAL A 40 -11.62 4.44 -0.83
CA VAL A 40 -12.86 3.97 -0.18
C VAL A 40 -12.67 2.56 0.40
N VAL A 41 -12.03 1.67 -0.36
CA VAL A 41 -11.75 0.29 0.08
C VAL A 41 -10.83 0.26 1.31
N LEU A 42 -9.82 1.13 1.38
CA LEU A 42 -8.95 1.28 2.55
C LEU A 42 -9.72 1.83 3.76
N GLU A 43 -10.52 2.88 3.57
CA GLU A 43 -11.29 3.54 4.63
C GLU A 43 -12.36 2.63 5.26
N HIS A 44 -12.95 1.74 4.46
CA HIS A 44 -13.99 0.79 4.88
C HIS A 44 -13.49 -0.65 5.07
N GLU A 45 -12.18 -0.88 5.01
CA GLU A 45 -11.54 -2.17 5.25
C GLU A 45 -12.07 -3.34 4.41
N ILE A 46 -12.36 -3.10 3.13
CA ILE A 46 -12.90 -4.11 2.22
C ILE A 46 -11.75 -4.95 1.63
N LYS A 47 -11.13 -5.78 2.49
CA LYS A 47 -9.83 -6.43 2.25
C LYS A 47 -9.79 -7.32 1.01
N ASP A 48 -10.83 -8.10 0.77
CA ASP A 48 -10.92 -9.04 -0.36
C ASP A 48 -10.84 -8.32 -1.71
N ILE A 49 -11.65 -7.28 -1.89
CA ILE A 49 -11.64 -6.45 -3.10
C ILE A 49 -10.29 -5.72 -3.24
N ALA A 50 -9.77 -5.17 -2.15
CA ALA A 50 -8.48 -4.49 -2.14
C ALA A 50 -7.37 -5.39 -2.68
N LEU A 51 -7.24 -6.59 -2.09
CA LEU A 51 -6.18 -7.53 -2.44
C LEU A 51 -6.33 -8.08 -3.85
N GLN A 52 -7.55 -8.50 -4.23
CA GLN A 52 -7.80 -9.02 -5.57
C GLN A 52 -7.40 -8.00 -6.63
N HIS A 53 -7.83 -6.74 -6.46
CA HIS A 53 -7.53 -5.70 -7.41
C HIS A 53 -6.05 -5.29 -7.40
N SER A 54 -5.48 -5.03 -6.23
CA SER A 54 -4.09 -4.61 -6.08
C SER A 54 -3.12 -5.66 -6.63
N ARG A 55 -3.34 -6.94 -6.35
CA ARG A 55 -2.51 -8.04 -6.90
C ARG A 55 -2.56 -8.11 -8.42
N ARG A 56 -3.69 -7.74 -9.03
CA ARG A 56 -3.88 -7.75 -10.49
C ARG A 56 -3.12 -6.62 -11.19
N ILE A 57 -3.09 -5.42 -10.61
CA ILE A 57 -2.61 -4.21 -11.30
C ILE A 57 -1.25 -3.69 -10.81
N VAL A 58 -0.66 -4.26 -9.75
CA VAL A 58 0.62 -3.79 -9.20
C VAL A 58 1.78 -3.81 -10.20
N ALA A 59 1.75 -4.71 -11.17
CA ALA A 59 2.77 -4.79 -12.23
C ALA A 59 2.46 -3.91 -13.46
N ASP A 60 1.31 -3.23 -13.48
CA ASP A 60 0.89 -2.41 -14.60
C ASP A 60 1.49 -1.01 -14.49
N THR A 61 2.56 -0.77 -15.25
CA THR A 61 3.28 0.50 -15.27
C THR A 61 2.49 1.64 -15.89
N SER A 62 1.40 1.35 -16.63
CA SER A 62 0.52 2.37 -17.22
C SER A 62 -0.35 3.10 -16.18
N GLN A 63 -0.50 2.53 -14.98
CA GLN A 63 -1.26 3.12 -13.90
C GLN A 63 -0.63 4.44 -13.42
N SER A 64 -1.46 5.37 -12.94
CA SER A 64 -0.98 6.62 -12.36
C SER A 64 -0.19 6.38 -11.06
N SER A 65 0.72 7.31 -10.71
CA SER A 65 1.47 7.22 -9.45
C SER A 65 0.55 7.20 -8.22
N GLY A 66 -0.55 7.95 -8.26
CA GLY A 66 -1.59 7.94 -7.21
C GLY A 66 -2.31 6.59 -7.10
N THR A 67 -2.62 5.93 -8.22
CA THR A 67 -3.21 4.58 -8.19
C THR A 67 -2.22 3.57 -7.61
N LEU A 68 -0.96 3.59 -8.04
CA LEU A 68 0.04 2.65 -7.54
C LEU A 68 0.42 2.88 -6.08
N ASP A 69 0.42 4.14 -5.61
CA ASP A 69 0.57 4.45 -4.18
C ASP A 69 -0.52 3.76 -3.34
N ARG A 70 -1.77 3.78 -3.82
CA ARG A 70 -2.88 3.07 -3.15
C ARG A 70 -2.76 1.56 -3.26
N VAL A 71 -2.33 1.04 -4.40
CA VAL A 71 -2.05 -0.39 -4.57
C VAL A 71 -0.99 -0.87 -3.57
N VAL A 72 0.14 -0.17 -3.48
CA VAL A 72 1.21 -0.46 -2.51
C VAL A 72 0.68 -0.41 -1.08
N THR A 73 -0.15 0.58 -0.75
CA THR A 73 -0.79 0.71 0.57
C THR A 73 -1.71 -0.49 0.87
N CYS A 74 -2.54 -0.91 -0.08
CA CYS A 74 -3.43 -2.06 0.09
C CYS A 74 -2.64 -3.35 0.32
N LEU A 75 -1.56 -3.57 -0.44
CA LEU A 75 -0.69 -4.74 -0.28
C LEU A 75 0.04 -4.72 1.07
N GLY A 76 0.56 -3.58 1.51
CA GLY A 76 1.21 -3.48 2.81
C GLY A 76 0.24 -3.62 4.00
N ARG A 77 -1.00 -3.11 3.85
CA ARG A 77 -2.02 -3.14 4.91
C ARG A 77 -2.71 -4.49 5.06
N PHE A 78 -3.17 -5.04 3.95
CA PHE A 78 -4.04 -6.22 3.94
C PHE A 78 -3.34 -7.46 3.42
N GLY A 79 -2.21 -7.29 2.74
CA GLY A 79 -1.48 -8.39 2.12
C GLY A 79 -0.70 -9.20 3.13
N ASP A 80 0.04 -10.15 2.58
CA ASP A 80 0.86 -11.07 3.34
C ASP A 80 2.22 -11.24 2.67
N LYS A 81 3.03 -12.16 3.19
CA LYS A 81 4.39 -12.40 2.68
C LYS A 81 4.42 -12.82 1.20
N SER A 82 3.34 -13.39 0.66
CA SER A 82 3.25 -13.75 -0.76
C SER A 82 3.18 -12.54 -1.71
N ASP A 83 2.94 -11.34 -1.17
CA ASP A 83 2.94 -10.08 -1.91
C ASP A 83 4.31 -9.41 -1.97
N ILE A 84 5.30 -9.88 -1.19
CA ILE A 84 6.65 -9.31 -1.15
C ILE A 84 7.29 -9.21 -2.54
N PRO A 85 7.29 -10.25 -3.40
CA PRO A 85 7.91 -10.15 -4.73
C PRO A 85 7.29 -9.04 -5.60
N LYS A 86 5.99 -8.77 -5.44
CA LYS A 86 5.28 -7.72 -6.18
C LYS A 86 5.73 -6.33 -5.74
N LEU A 87 5.91 -6.13 -4.42
CA LEU A 87 6.43 -4.88 -3.88
C LEU A 87 7.91 -4.68 -4.20
N GLN A 88 8.71 -5.75 -4.20
CA GLN A 88 10.13 -5.68 -4.57
C GLN A 88 10.33 -5.18 -6.02
N ALA A 89 9.45 -5.59 -6.94
CA ALA A 89 9.50 -5.11 -8.33
C ALA A 89 9.34 -3.59 -8.45
N LEU A 90 8.72 -2.93 -7.46
CA LEU A 90 8.51 -1.48 -7.44
C LEU A 90 9.69 -0.70 -6.81
N LEU A 91 10.74 -1.37 -6.32
CA LEU A 91 11.89 -0.71 -5.70
C LEU A 91 12.75 0.10 -6.69
N GLN A 92 12.46 0.02 -7.99
CA GLN A 92 13.11 0.81 -9.04
C GLN A 92 12.19 1.90 -9.60
N ASP A 93 10.97 2.05 -9.06
CA ASP A 93 10.00 3.00 -9.57
C ASP A 93 10.14 4.38 -8.90
N GLU A 94 10.74 5.32 -9.64
CA GLU A 94 11.07 6.66 -9.12
C GLU A 94 9.94 7.68 -9.28
N ARG A 95 8.75 7.26 -9.75
CA ARG A 95 7.63 8.18 -9.92
C ARG A 95 7.26 8.85 -8.60
N ILE A 96 7.10 10.17 -8.62
CA ILE A 96 6.68 10.93 -7.45
C ILE A 96 5.22 10.61 -7.14
N THR A 97 4.96 10.17 -5.90
CA THR A 97 3.61 9.90 -5.38
C THR A 97 3.12 11.04 -4.49
N ASN A 98 4.04 11.72 -3.80
CA ASN A 98 3.71 12.84 -2.93
C ASN A 98 4.84 13.87 -2.88
N SER A 99 4.50 15.11 -2.56
CA SER A 99 5.44 16.20 -2.36
C SER A 99 4.95 17.12 -1.25
N TRP A 100 5.79 17.35 -0.25
CA TRP A 100 5.42 18.17 0.90
C TRP A 100 6.64 18.93 1.46
N SER A 101 6.38 20.03 2.17
CA SER A 101 7.41 20.87 2.77
C SER A 101 7.39 20.74 4.30
N ARG A 102 8.58 20.70 4.91
CA ARG A 102 8.76 20.74 6.37
C ARG A 102 8.63 22.14 6.98
N GLY A 103 8.35 23.16 6.17
CA GLY A 103 8.27 24.56 6.60
C GLY A 103 9.07 25.49 5.68
N GLN A 104 8.98 26.80 5.93
CA GLN A 104 9.64 27.81 5.10
C GLN A 104 11.17 27.60 5.05
N GLY A 105 11.73 27.68 3.84
CA GLY A 105 13.17 27.57 3.61
C GLY A 105 13.74 26.14 3.63
N LYS A 106 12.92 25.11 3.87
CA LYS A 106 13.35 23.71 3.79
C LYS A 106 13.07 23.13 2.39
N PRO A 107 13.96 22.26 1.87
CA PRO A 107 13.70 21.54 0.63
C PRO A 107 12.37 20.76 0.68
N LEU A 108 11.74 20.64 -0.48
CA LEU A 108 10.54 19.83 -0.65
C LEU A 108 10.93 18.36 -0.57
N VAL A 109 10.30 17.60 0.32
CA VAL A 109 10.43 16.15 0.36
C VAL A 109 9.57 15.57 -0.75
N ARG A 110 10.21 14.87 -1.69
CA ARG A 110 9.54 14.19 -2.81
C ARG A 110 9.55 12.70 -2.55
N THR A 111 8.40 12.17 -2.15
CA THR A 111 8.23 10.72 -1.93
C THR A 111 8.07 10.04 -3.28
N GLN A 112 8.88 9.02 -3.52
CA GLN A 112 8.83 8.18 -4.72
C GLN A 112 8.06 6.88 -4.45
N LEU A 113 7.56 6.23 -5.50
CA LEU A 113 6.87 4.96 -5.36
C LEU A 113 7.77 3.87 -4.77
N ARG A 114 9.07 3.86 -5.12
CA ARG A 114 10.06 2.96 -4.52
C ARG A 114 10.22 3.15 -3.02
N ASP A 115 10.08 4.38 -2.51
CA ASP A 115 10.15 4.67 -1.08
C ASP A 115 8.94 4.08 -0.35
N ARG A 116 7.74 4.23 -0.95
CA ARG A 116 6.49 3.64 -0.45
C ARG A 116 6.54 2.12 -0.44
N ALA A 117 7.00 1.51 -1.54
CA ALA A 117 7.15 0.07 -1.65
C ALA A 117 8.12 -0.47 -0.60
N LEU A 118 9.24 0.23 -0.39
CA LEU A 118 10.23 -0.14 0.63
C LEU A 118 9.64 -0.07 2.05
N ALA A 119 8.93 1.01 2.39
CA ALA A 119 8.29 1.13 3.70
C ALA A 119 7.27 0.00 3.96
N MET A 120 6.47 -0.38 2.95
CA MET A 120 5.53 -1.50 3.06
C MET A 120 6.24 -2.85 3.19
N LEU A 121 7.34 -3.06 2.47
CA LEU A 121 8.15 -4.27 2.60
C LEU A 121 8.71 -4.44 4.01
N ILE A 122 9.29 -3.37 4.57
CA ILE A 122 9.81 -3.34 5.94
C ILE A 122 8.69 -3.68 6.94
N HIS A 123 7.49 -3.11 6.74
CA HIS A 123 6.32 -3.40 7.57
C HIS A 123 5.91 -4.89 7.49
N LEU A 124 5.80 -5.45 6.29
CA LEU A 124 5.38 -6.85 6.09
C LEU A 124 6.33 -7.87 6.72
N VAL A 125 7.62 -7.54 6.82
CA VAL A 125 8.60 -8.39 7.51
C VAL A 125 8.71 -8.11 9.01
N GLY A 126 7.87 -7.23 9.56
CA GLY A 126 7.81 -6.91 10.99
C GLY A 126 8.98 -6.07 11.49
N LYS A 127 9.61 -5.28 10.61
CA LYS A 127 10.72 -4.38 10.96
C LYS A 127 10.25 -2.94 11.11
N GLN A 128 11.06 -2.12 11.77
CA GLN A 128 10.77 -0.70 11.95
C GLN A 128 11.41 0.10 10.81
N PRO A 129 10.68 1.03 10.16
CA PRO A 129 11.25 1.89 9.11
C PRO A 129 12.49 2.67 9.54
N ALA A 130 12.54 3.08 10.81
CA ALA A 130 13.68 3.80 11.38
C ALA A 130 14.99 3.00 11.31
N ASP A 131 14.94 1.67 11.41
CA ASP A 131 16.13 0.79 11.29
C ASP A 131 16.78 0.88 9.90
N PHE A 132 16.04 1.39 8.90
CA PHE A 132 16.48 1.56 7.53
C PHE A 132 16.67 3.02 7.14
N GLY A 133 16.49 3.98 8.05
CA GLY A 133 16.70 5.41 7.79
C GLY A 133 15.45 6.22 7.42
N PHE A 134 14.25 5.66 7.57
CA PHE A 134 13.00 6.42 7.41
C PHE A 134 12.70 7.25 8.67
N GLU A 135 13.29 8.45 8.76
CA GLU A 135 13.14 9.34 9.91
C GLU A 135 11.81 10.11 9.94
N LEU A 136 11.18 10.29 8.77
CA LEU A 136 9.99 11.13 8.61
C LEU A 136 8.67 10.35 8.71
N THR A 137 8.73 9.02 8.84
CA THR A 137 7.55 8.16 8.74
C THR A 137 6.59 8.36 9.90
N VAL A 138 5.31 8.54 9.55
CA VAL A 138 4.21 8.73 10.50
C VAL A 138 3.25 7.57 10.34
N ALA A 139 3.12 6.75 11.38
CA ALA A 139 2.16 5.65 11.42
C ALA A 139 0.72 6.18 11.32
N ALA A 140 -0.13 5.45 10.60
CA ALA A 140 -1.54 5.77 10.45
C ALA A 140 -2.37 4.48 10.39
N GLU A 141 -3.37 4.39 11.26
CA GLU A 141 -4.16 3.17 11.47
C GLU A 141 -4.79 2.63 10.19
N LYS A 142 -5.17 3.47 9.22
CA LYS A 142 -5.88 3.10 7.98
C LYS A 142 -4.98 2.84 6.77
N VAL A 143 -3.72 3.27 6.80
CA VAL A 143 -2.83 3.24 5.62
C VAL A 143 -1.42 2.78 5.95
N VAL A 144 -1.21 2.21 7.15
CA VAL A 144 0.08 1.82 7.72
C VAL A 144 0.96 3.05 8.01
N PHE A 145 1.30 3.83 6.99
CA PHE A 145 2.03 5.10 7.08
C PHE A 145 1.35 6.18 6.24
N GLN A 146 1.35 7.41 6.73
CA GLN A 146 0.88 8.57 5.98
C GLN A 146 1.62 8.66 4.63
N PRO A 147 0.93 8.84 3.49
CA PRO A 147 1.56 8.77 2.16
C PRO A 147 2.76 9.71 1.98
N TYR A 148 2.65 10.94 2.48
CA TYR A 148 3.72 11.93 2.41
C TYR A 148 4.93 11.58 3.30
N SER A 149 4.75 10.76 4.33
CA SER A 149 5.75 10.54 5.39
C SER A 149 6.84 9.52 5.04
N CYS A 150 6.69 8.80 3.93
CA CYS A 150 7.61 7.74 3.52
C CYS A 150 8.69 8.25 2.55
N GLY A 151 9.04 9.54 2.57
CA GLY A 151 10.06 10.10 1.70
C GLY A 151 11.37 10.42 2.43
N PHE A 152 12.36 10.85 1.66
CA PHE A 152 13.68 11.26 2.13
C PHE A 152 13.95 12.73 1.77
N GLU A 153 14.78 13.40 2.56
CA GLU A 153 15.17 14.79 2.28
C GLU A 153 16.17 14.88 1.14
N THR A 154 17.03 13.85 1.00
CA THR A 154 18.05 13.78 -0.04
C THR A 154 18.08 12.41 -0.71
N ASP A 155 18.65 12.36 -1.91
CA ASP A 155 18.81 11.11 -2.65
C ASP A 155 19.82 10.19 -1.97
N GLU A 156 20.83 10.73 -1.29
CA GLU A 156 21.81 9.94 -0.53
C GLU A 156 21.15 9.18 0.63
N GLN A 157 20.23 9.81 1.36
CA GLN A 157 19.46 9.15 2.42
C GLN A 157 18.64 7.99 1.85
N ARG A 158 17.99 8.21 0.70
CA ARG A 158 17.19 7.18 0.02
C ARG A 158 18.06 6.00 -0.41
N GLU A 159 19.16 6.25 -1.10
CA GLU A 159 20.06 5.19 -1.56
C GLU A 159 20.65 4.40 -0.38
N GLN A 160 20.96 5.06 0.73
CA GLN A 160 21.40 4.39 1.94
C GLN A 160 20.30 3.47 2.53
N ALA A 161 19.04 3.91 2.55
CA ALA A 161 17.93 3.09 3.00
C ALA A 161 17.72 1.85 2.11
N HIS A 162 17.76 2.03 0.79
CA HIS A 162 17.68 0.93 -0.17
C HIS A 162 18.85 -0.04 -0.04
N LYS A 163 20.06 0.45 0.23
CA LYS A 163 21.25 -0.38 0.51
C LYS A 163 21.11 -1.17 1.80
N ASN A 164 20.62 -0.54 2.87
CA ASN A 164 20.36 -1.20 4.16
C ASN A 164 19.33 -2.32 3.99
N TRP A 165 18.25 -2.05 3.24
CA TRP A 165 17.24 -3.05 2.91
C TRP A 165 17.82 -4.22 2.13
N ARG A 166 18.57 -3.95 1.06
CA ARG A 166 19.16 -5.02 0.24
C ARG A 166 20.08 -5.91 1.08
N LYS A 167 20.97 -5.32 1.87
CA LYS A 167 21.84 -6.07 2.78
C LYS A 167 21.02 -6.95 3.73
N TRP A 168 20.01 -6.38 4.37
CA TRP A 168 19.16 -7.14 5.28
C TRP A 168 18.41 -8.28 4.57
N TRP A 169 17.87 -8.00 3.39
CA TRP A 169 17.12 -8.97 2.58
C TRP A 169 18.02 -10.11 2.11
N ASP A 170 19.25 -9.83 1.67
CA ASP A 170 20.20 -10.87 1.27
C ASP A 170 20.57 -11.81 2.43
N GLU A 171 20.59 -11.30 3.67
CA GLU A 171 20.89 -12.07 4.88
C GLU A 171 19.66 -12.81 5.46
N ASN A 172 18.43 -12.37 5.15
CA ASN A 172 17.23 -12.77 5.88
C ASN A 172 16.03 -13.14 5.00
N GLY A 173 16.10 -12.94 3.68
CA GLY A 173 14.97 -12.97 2.76
C GLY A 173 14.40 -14.36 2.53
N ASP A 174 15.24 -15.39 2.60
CA ASP A 174 14.87 -16.78 2.28
C ASP A 174 13.69 -17.28 3.11
N ARG A 175 13.61 -16.90 4.40
CA ARG A 175 12.49 -17.26 5.29
C ARG A 175 11.13 -16.62 4.93
N PHE A 176 11.12 -15.72 3.95
CA PHE A 176 9.92 -15.07 3.42
C PHE A 176 9.63 -15.46 1.96
N ALA A 177 10.55 -16.19 1.32
CA ALA A 177 10.42 -16.68 -0.04
C ALA A 177 9.69 -18.05 -0.12
N GLU A 178 9.45 -18.70 1.01
CA GLU A 178 8.74 -19.99 1.08
C GLU A 178 7.22 -19.82 0.97
N LYS A 179 6.62 -20.61 0.07
CA LYS A 179 5.20 -20.61 -0.34
C LYS A 179 4.30 -21.29 0.67
#